data_AF-A0A967MUH8-F1
#
_entry.id   AF-A0A967MUH8-F1
#
_cell.length_a   1.000
_cell.length_b   1.000
_cell.length_c   1.000
_cell.angle_alpha   90.00
_cell.angle_beta   90.00
_cell.angle_gamma   90.00
#
_symmetry.space_group_name_H-M   'P 1'
#
loop_
_entity.id
_entity.type
_entity.pdbx_description
1 polymer ?
#
loop_
_entity_poly.entity_id
_entity_poly.type
_entity_poly.pdbx_seq_one_letter_code
_entity_poly.pdbx_strand_id
1 'polypeptide(L)' 'MESSNLLVVCALAFGAVFVLLLFLAIVMRVILLVFPQRADASDAAVYAAVTVAASQLYPGTIIKKIEEIK' A
#
# COMPACT_ATOMS: atom_id res chain seq x y z
N MET A 1 -28.55 -19.32 34.56
CA MET A 1 -28.82 -17.99 33.93
C MET A 1 -27.58 -17.09 33.93
N GLU A 2 -26.65 -17.17 34.90
CA GLU A 2 -25.37 -16.43 34.86
C GLU A 2 -24.41 -16.76 33.70
N SER A 3 -24.30 -18.04 33.30
CA SER A 3 -23.37 -18.46 32.24
C SER A 3 -23.65 -17.78 30.89
N SER A 4 -24.92 -17.59 30.54
CA SER A 4 -25.32 -16.87 29.33
C SER A 4 -24.89 -15.41 29.35
N ASN A 5 -24.91 -14.74 30.51
CA ASN A 5 -24.50 -13.34 30.61
C ASN A 5 -22.99 -13.17 30.37
N LEU A 6 -22.15 -14.07 30.92
CA LEU A 6 -20.71 -14.03 30.68
C LEU A 6 -20.36 -14.26 29.21
N LEU A 7 -21.04 -15.22 28.57
CA LEU A 7 -20.83 -15.54 27.15
C LEU A 7 -21.26 -14.37 26.25
N VAL A 8 -22.38 -13.71 26.57
CA VAL A 8 -22.86 -12.52 25.86
C VAL A 8 -21.92 -11.33 26.04
N VAL A 9 -21.42 -11.10 27.25
CA VAL A 9 -20.45 -10.01 27.53
C VAL A 9 -19.12 -10.27 26.81
N CYS A 10 -18.62 -11.50 26.81
CA CYS A 10 -17.42 -11.87 26.05
C CYS A 10 -17.62 -11.66 24.54
N ALA A 11 -18.75 -12.07 23.99
CA ALA A 11 -19.06 -11.87 22.58
C ALA A 11 -19.15 -10.38 22.21
N LEU A 12 -19.78 -9.56 23.06
CA LEU A 12 -19.87 -8.11 22.89
C LEU A 12 -18.50 -7.43 22.96
N ALA A 13 -17.66 -7.81 23.93
CA ALA A 13 -16.31 -7.27 24.06
C ALA A 13 -15.46 -7.60 22.83
N PHE A 14 -15.51 -8.84 22.35
CA PHE A 14 -14.79 -9.26 21.14
C PHE A 14 -15.29 -8.52 19.90
N GLY A 15 -16.61 -8.37 19.77
CA GLY A 15 -17.24 -7.58 18.71
C GLY A 15 -16.79 -6.12 18.74
N ALA A 16 -16.75 -5.49 19.91
CA ALA A 16 -16.32 -4.11 20.07
C ALA A 16 -14.85 -3.91 19.65
N VAL A 17 -13.95 -4.81 20.04
CA VAL A 17 -12.54 -4.76 19.62
C VAL A 17 -12.42 -4.94 18.11
N PHE A 18 -13.16 -5.88 17.52
CA PHE A 18 -13.15 -6.10 16.08
C PHE A 18 -13.61 -4.85 15.31
N VAL A 19 -14.70 -4.21 15.77
CA VAL A 19 -15.20 -2.96 15.19
C VAL A 19 -14.16 -1.85 15.30
N LEU A 20 -13.49 -1.71 16.43
CA LEU A 20 -12.44 -0.71 16.64
C LEU A 20 -11.26 -0.93 15.68
N LEU A 21 -10.79 -2.16 15.54
CA LEU A 21 -9.70 -2.51 14.62
C LEU A 21 -10.09 -2.28 13.17
N LEU A 22 -11.32 -2.64 12.80
CA LEU A 22 -11.84 -2.45 11.45
C LEU A 22 -11.95 -0.95 11.11
N PHE A 23 -12.45 -0.14 12.05
CA PHE A 23 -12.47 1.31 11.91
C PHE A 23 -11.07 1.88 11.67
N LEU A 24 -10.09 1.47 12.48
CA LEU A 24 -8.71 1.94 12.35
C LEU A 24 -8.10 1.54 11.00
N ALA A 25 -8.37 0.31 10.53
CA ALA A 25 -7.93 -0.18 9.23
C ALA A 25 -8.56 0.63 8.08
N ILE A 26 -9.85 0.98 8.17
CA ILE A 26 -10.51 1.85 7.19
C ILE A 26 -9.86 3.22 7.19
N VAL A 27 -9.64 3.84 8.35
CA VAL A 27 -9.00 5.15 8.44
C VAL A 27 -7.62 5.12 7.79
N MET A 28 -6.79 4.11 8.09
CA MET A 28 -5.48 3.94 7.46
C MET A 28 -5.60 3.82 5.94
N ARG A 29 -6.58 3.05 5.43
CA ARG A 29 -6.80 2.88 3.99
C ARG A 29 -7.29 4.16 3.32
N VAL A 30 -8.14 4.95 3.98
CA VAL A 30 -8.58 6.26 3.51
C VAL A 30 -7.40 7.23 3.46
N ILE A 31 -6.55 7.25 4.49
CA ILE A 31 -5.34 8.06 4.51
C ILE A 31 -4.43 7.69 3.34
N LEU A 32 -4.23 6.40 3.07
CA LEU A 32 -3.43 5.94 1.92
C LEU A 32 -4.06 6.28 0.55
N LEU A 33 -5.39 6.35 0.45
CA LEU A 33 -6.07 6.76 -0.78
C LEU A 33 -5.99 8.27 -1.02
N VAL A 34 -6.12 9.07 0.04
CA VAL A 34 -6.04 10.55 -0.04
C VAL A 34 -4.59 11.01 -0.20
N PHE A 35 -3.67 10.37 0.51
CA PHE A 35 -2.23 10.60 0.44
C PHE A 35 -1.54 9.32 -0.01
N PRO A 36 -1.63 8.98 -1.30
CA PRO A 36 -0.85 7.88 -1.84
C PRO A 36 0.61 8.20 -1.61
N GLN A 37 1.25 7.45 -0.70
CA GLN A 37 2.70 7.48 -0.62
C GLN A 37 3.20 7.06 -1.99
N ARG A 38 3.76 8.02 -2.73
CA ARG A 38 4.56 7.77 -3.92
C ARG A 38 5.79 7.01 -3.42
N ALA A 39 5.63 5.71 -3.20
CA ALA A 39 6.72 4.79 -2.99
C ALA A 39 7.59 4.89 -4.23
N ASP A 40 8.66 5.69 -4.13
CA ASP A 40 9.72 5.85 -5.12
C ASP A 40 9.25 5.65 -6.56
N ALA A 41 8.24 6.43 -6.94
CA ALA A 41 7.93 6.62 -8.33
C ALA A 41 9.02 7.53 -8.88
N SER A 42 10.23 7.00 -9.09
CA SER A 42 11.10 7.55 -10.11
C SER A 42 10.19 7.69 -11.32
N ASP A 43 10.01 8.94 -11.74
CA ASP A 43 8.91 9.36 -12.59
C ASP A 43 8.76 8.35 -13.73
N ALA A 44 7.58 7.73 -13.86
CA ALA A 44 7.35 6.79 -14.96
C ALA A 44 7.68 7.44 -16.31
N ALA A 45 7.55 8.77 -16.38
CA ALA A 45 8.01 9.61 -17.48
C ALA A 45 9.55 9.60 -17.66
N VAL A 46 10.34 9.66 -16.58
CA VAL A 46 11.81 9.56 -16.61
C VAL A 46 12.24 8.16 -17.04
N TYR A 47 11.64 7.10 -16.49
CA TYR A 47 11.89 5.73 -16.96
C TYR A 47 11.56 5.56 -18.44
N ALA A 48 10.41 6.08 -18.90
CA ALA A 48 10.03 6.05 -20.31
C ALA A 48 11.03 6.83 -21.19
N ALA A 49 11.46 8.01 -20.76
CA ALA A 49 12.44 8.80 -21.51
C ALA A 49 13.80 8.10 -21.62
N VAL A 50 14.30 7.54 -20.52
CA VAL A 50 15.59 6.82 -20.48
C VAL A 50 15.52 5.54 -21.31
N THR A 51 14.43 4.78 -21.20
CA THR A 51 14.24 3.54 -21.97
C THR A 51 14.17 3.81 -23.48
N VAL A 52 13.47 4.87 -23.91
CA VAL A 52 13.43 5.29 -25.32
C VAL A 52 14.83 5.70 -25.79
N ALA A 53 15.52 6.56 -25.05
CA ALA A 53 16.87 7.00 -25.41
C ALA A 53 17.86 5.83 -25.50
N ALA A 54 17.83 4.92 -24.52
CA ALA A 54 18.70 3.74 -24.51
C ALA A 54 18.38 2.78 -25.66
N SER A 55 17.10 2.60 -26.02
CA SER A 55 16.70 1.73 -27.12
C SER A 55 17.13 2.27 -28.50
N GLN A 56 17.23 3.60 -28.65
CA GLN A 56 17.73 4.22 -29.88
C GLN A 56 19.24 4.05 -30.04
N LEU A 57 19.99 4.14 -28.92
CA LEU A 57 21.45 4.08 -28.96
C LEU A 57 21.97 2.64 -28.93
N TYR A 58 21.25 1.72 -28.27
CA TYR A 58 21.62 0.32 -28.09
C TYR A 58 20.47 -0.63 -28.44
N PRO A 59 20.15 -0.79 -29.73
CA PRO A 59 19.06 -1.65 -30.18
C PRO A 59 19.33 -3.12 -29.82
N GLY A 60 18.29 -3.82 -29.35
CA GLY A 60 18.35 -5.23 -28.98
C GLY A 60 18.89 -5.54 -27.59
N THR A 61 19.17 -4.51 -26.77
CA THR A 61 19.62 -4.68 -25.39
C THR A 61 18.47 -4.60 -24.38
N ILE A 62 18.58 -5.33 -23.26
CA ILE A 62 17.59 -5.34 -22.18
C ILE A 62 18.14 -4.55 -20.99
N ILE A 63 17.40 -3.52 -20.58
CA ILE A 63 17.76 -2.68 -19.44
C ILE A 63 17.44 -3.46 -18.15
N LYS A 64 18.48 -3.83 -17.40
CA LYS A 64 18.34 -4.62 -16.16
C LYS A 64 18.07 -3.79 -14.90
N LYS A 65 18.59 -2.56 -14.86
CA LYS A 65 18.49 -1.67 -13.68
C LYS A 65 18.70 -0.22 -14.11
N ILE A 66 17.89 0.69 -13.58
CA ILE A 66 18.08 2.14 -13.73
C ILE A 66 18.14 2.71 -12.32
N GLU A 67 19.24 3.37 -12.00
CA GLU A 67 19.48 4.04 -10.73
C GLU A 67 19.81 5.51 -11.00
N GLU A 68 19.19 6.39 -10.24
CA GLU A 68 19.57 7.81 -10.22
C GLU A 68 20.73 7.97 -9.23
N ILE A 69 21.86 8.50 -9.70
CA ILE A 69 23.00 8.86 -8.84
C ILE A 69 22.89 10.36 -8.56
N LYS A 70 22.79 10.71 -7.28
CA LYS A 70 22.71 12.09 -6.80
C LYS A 70 24.09 12.68 -6.50
#